data_AF-A0A538GRB2-F1
#
_entry.id   AF-A0A538GRB2-F1
#
_cell.length_a   1.000
_cell.length_b   1.000
_cell.length_c   1.000
_cell.angle_alpha   90.00
_cell.angle_beta   90.00
_cell.angle_gamma   90.00
#
_symmetry.space_group_name_H-M   'P 1'
#
loop_
_entity.id
_entity.type
_entity.pdbx_description
1 polymer ?
#
loop_
_entity_poly.entity_id
_entity_poly.type
_entity_poly.pdbx_seq_one_letter_code
_entity_poly.pdbx_strand_id
1 'polypeptide(L)'
;MSTVAERATARGRPVARRFWLRRSPVRRLVGRLAFWLLITVIFVYALFPFYWAVRSAFTPEGQLFDTPIKYFPAHPTLTNFREIFSTSFFTRALLNSTLVAGSVTLMALVIGSLAAYALGCFRFRGRSAVLYLMLSMTIFPQIAILGALYTMMRDFHLYDRLGSLILSYMIFTLPFTIWVLTSFMRALPGDLEEAAYVDGATPLQVFYKVLLPLIAPGLVTTGLLAFISAWNEYLYAIS
;
A
#
# COMPACT_ATOMS: atom_id res chain seq x y z
N MET A 1 -63.02 50.95 32.47
CA MET A 1 -63.89 50.00 33.21
C MET A 1 -63.73 48.65 32.49
N SER A 2 -62.84 47.77 33.00
CA SER A 2 -63.18 46.58 33.83
C SER A 2 -63.83 45.49 32.97
N THR A 3 -63.36 44.25 32.79
CA THR A 3 -62.69 43.28 33.67
C THR A 3 -62.26 42.11 32.76
N VAL A 4 -61.01 41.63 32.84
CA VAL A 4 -60.64 40.33 33.44
C VAL A 4 -61.55 39.16 33.02
N ALA A 5 -61.09 38.32 32.09
CA ALA A 5 -60.99 36.85 32.23
C ALA A 5 -60.92 36.15 30.85
N GLU A 6 -59.72 35.97 30.30
CA GLU A 6 -59.49 34.81 29.43
C GLU A 6 -58.03 34.36 29.57
N ARG A 7 -57.78 33.62 30.64
CA ARG A 7 -56.55 32.86 30.82
C ARG A 7 -56.69 31.50 30.16
N ALA A 8 -55.61 31.13 29.47
CA ALA A 8 -55.08 29.78 29.36
C ALA A 8 -55.77 28.79 28.40
N THR A 9 -55.12 28.55 27.26
CA THR A 9 -54.73 27.19 26.85
C THR A 9 -53.44 27.23 26.03
N ALA A 10 -52.30 27.39 26.69
CA ALA A 10 -51.02 26.96 26.15
C ALA A 10 -51.01 25.42 26.14
N ARG A 11 -51.34 24.80 25.00
CA ARG A 11 -51.19 23.36 24.81
C ARG A 11 -49.70 23.02 24.80
N GLY A 12 -49.19 22.58 25.95
CA GLY A 12 -47.86 22.00 26.07
C GLY A 12 -47.73 20.78 25.15
N ARG A 13 -46.79 20.85 24.20
CA ARG A 13 -46.34 19.68 23.45
C ARG A 13 -45.69 18.70 24.45
N PRO A 14 -46.05 17.41 24.48
CA PRO A 14 -45.35 16.47 25.34
C PRO A 14 -43.92 16.36 24.82
N VAL A 15 -42.96 16.86 25.60
CA VAL A 15 -41.53 16.59 25.40
C VAL A 15 -41.37 15.09 25.54
N ALA A 16 -41.23 14.39 24.41
CA ALA A 16 -40.94 12.98 24.38
C ALA A 16 -39.69 12.74 25.23
N ARG A 17 -39.87 12.14 26.41
CA ARG A 17 -38.78 11.66 27.25
C ARG A 17 -37.98 10.67 26.41
N ARG A 18 -36.87 11.13 25.83
CA ARG A 18 -35.83 10.27 25.27
C ARG A 18 -35.38 9.38 26.41
N PHE A 19 -35.92 8.16 26.44
CA PHE A 19 -35.49 7.11 27.34
C PHE A 19 -34.07 6.76 26.92
N TRP A 20 -33.09 7.45 27.50
CA TRP A 20 -31.69 7.11 27.38
C TRP A 20 -31.56 5.71 27.97
N LEU A 21 -31.61 4.69 27.11
CA LEU A 21 -31.24 3.32 27.45
C LEU A 21 -29.79 3.37 27.92
N ARG A 22 -29.62 3.60 29.22
CA ARG A 22 -28.35 3.58 29.95
C ARG A 22 -27.83 2.17 29.81
N ARG A 23 -27.08 1.91 28.72
CA ARG A 23 -26.43 0.61 28.46
C ARG A 23 -25.73 0.22 29.75
N SER A 24 -26.16 -0.88 30.37
CA SER A 24 -25.66 -1.31 31.68
C SER A 24 -24.12 -1.40 31.63
N PRO A 25 -23.43 -1.00 32.72
CA PRO A 25 -21.96 -1.05 32.77
C PRO A 25 -21.44 -2.46 32.48
N VAL A 26 -22.19 -3.50 32.86
CA VAL A 26 -21.92 -4.91 32.56
C VAL A 26 -21.93 -5.19 31.05
N ARG A 27 -22.92 -4.69 30.30
CA ARG A 27 -22.98 -4.88 28.84
C ARG A 27 -21.82 -4.19 28.12
N ARG A 28 -21.34 -3.06 28.66
CA ARG A 28 -20.14 -2.37 28.14
C ARG A 28 -18.86 -3.14 28.46
N LEU A 29 -18.76 -3.75 29.65
CA LEU A 29 -17.61 -4.56 30.04
C LEU A 29 -17.52 -5.86 29.22
N VAL A 30 -18.62 -6.60 29.11
CA VAL A 30 -18.70 -7.83 28.29
C VAL A 30 -18.39 -7.53 26.83
N GLY A 31 -18.91 -6.43 26.28
CA GLY A 31 -18.59 -6.00 24.91
C GLY A 31 -17.11 -5.68 24.71
N ARG A 32 -16.46 -5.04 25.69
CA ARG A 32 -15.01 -4.78 25.64
C ARG A 32 -14.19 -6.07 25.74
N LEU A 33 -14.55 -6.98 26.64
CA LEU A 33 -13.87 -8.27 26.78
C LEU A 33 -13.97 -9.11 25.51
N ALA A 34 -15.17 -9.21 24.92
CA ALA A 34 -15.38 -9.92 23.67
C ALA A 34 -14.60 -9.28 22.50
N PHE A 35 -14.55 -7.95 22.44
CA PHE A 35 -13.78 -7.22 21.44
C PHE A 35 -12.27 -7.49 21.57
N TRP A 36 -11.71 -7.41 22.78
CA TRP A 36 -10.30 -7.70 23.02
C TRP A 36 -9.96 -9.17 22.78
N LEU A 37 -10.83 -10.10 23.19
CA LEU A 37 -10.66 -11.53 22.89
C LEU A 37 -10.61 -11.78 21.38
N LEU A 38 -11.53 -11.18 20.62
CA LEU A 38 -11.54 -11.28 19.16
C LEU A 38 -10.26 -10.73 18.54
N ILE A 39 -9.79 -9.56 18.99
CA ILE A 39 -8.50 -9.00 18.54
C ILE A 39 -7.35 -9.95 18.84
N THR A 40 -7.30 -10.51 20.06
CA THR A 40 -6.24 -11.45 20.44
C THR A 40 -6.27 -12.70 19.56
N VAL A 41 -7.44 -13.25 19.27
CA VAL A 41 -7.57 -14.42 18.36
C VAL A 41 -7.08 -14.07 16.96
N ILE A 42 -7.52 -12.94 16.40
CA ILE A 42 -7.07 -12.48 15.07
C ILE A 42 -5.55 -12.27 15.07
N PHE A 43 -5.00 -11.67 16.12
CA PHE A 43 -3.57 -11.40 16.26
C PHE A 43 -2.75 -12.69 16.31
N VAL A 44 -3.16 -13.66 17.14
CA VAL A 44 -2.49 -14.96 17.24
C VAL A 44 -2.56 -15.70 15.91
N TYR A 45 -3.72 -15.72 15.26
CA TYR A 45 -3.90 -16.36 13.96
C TYR A 45 -3.01 -15.73 12.88
N ALA A 46 -2.97 -14.40 12.80
CA ALA A 46 -2.17 -13.67 11.81
C ALA A 46 -0.65 -13.83 12.03
N LEU A 47 -0.20 -13.92 13.28
CA LEU A 47 1.23 -14.08 13.60
C LEU A 47 1.72 -15.52 13.59
N PHE A 48 0.82 -16.50 13.68
CA PHE A 48 1.17 -17.91 13.70
C PHE A 48 2.11 -18.36 12.55
N PRO A 49 1.87 -18.02 11.26
CA PRO A 49 2.78 -18.41 10.18
C PRO A 49 4.17 -17.76 10.31
N PHE A 50 4.25 -16.53 10.80
CA PHE A 50 5.53 -15.85 11.05
C PHE A 50 6.30 -16.49 12.20
N TYR A 51 5.60 -16.83 13.29
CA TYR A 51 6.16 -17.61 14.38
C TYR A 51 6.71 -18.94 13.87
N TRP A 52 5.94 -19.65 13.02
CA TRP A 52 6.36 -20.92 12.46
C TRP A 52 7.60 -20.77 11.57
N ALA A 53 7.67 -19.72 10.74
CA ALA A 53 8.83 -19.41 9.91
C ALA A 53 10.07 -19.12 10.75
N VAL A 54 9.94 -18.28 11.80
CA VAL A 54 11.02 -17.96 12.73
C VAL A 54 11.49 -19.24 13.45
N ARG A 55 10.57 -20.02 14.00
CA ARG A 55 10.87 -21.31 14.64
C ARG A 55 11.64 -22.23 13.70
N SER A 56 11.20 -22.34 12.44
CA SER A 56 11.84 -23.17 11.43
C SER A 56 13.25 -22.68 11.09
N ALA A 57 13.46 -21.37 11.01
CA ALA A 57 14.77 -20.77 10.73
C ALA A 57 15.83 -21.08 11.80
N PHE A 58 15.43 -21.32 13.06
CA PHE A 58 16.34 -21.72 14.16
C PHE A 58 16.35 -23.22 14.45
N THR A 59 15.59 -24.04 13.71
CA THR A 59 15.54 -25.50 13.91
C THR A 59 16.60 -26.18 13.02
N PRO A 60 17.42 -27.12 13.55
CA PRO A 60 18.32 -27.93 12.73
C PRO A 60 17.55 -28.77 11.70
N GLU A 61 18.09 -28.95 10.48
CA GLU A 61 17.42 -29.65 9.36
C GLU A 61 16.81 -31.00 9.75
N GLY A 62 17.56 -31.82 10.47
CA GLY A 62 17.11 -33.16 10.91
C GLY A 62 15.99 -33.17 11.95
N GLN A 63 15.58 -32.02 12.49
CA GLN A 63 14.56 -31.89 13.54
C GLN A 63 13.30 -31.13 13.08
N LEU A 64 13.26 -30.65 11.82
CA LEU A 64 12.09 -29.89 11.33
C LEU A 64 10.82 -30.73 11.28
N PHE A 65 10.95 -32.01 10.93
CA PHE A 65 9.84 -32.94 10.71
C PHE A 65 9.72 -34.02 11.80
N ASP A 66 10.33 -33.79 12.97
CA ASP A 66 10.23 -34.69 14.13
C ASP A 66 8.76 -34.91 14.54
N THR A 67 8.45 -36.16 14.91
CA THR A 67 7.19 -36.55 15.57
C THR A 67 7.49 -36.98 17.02
N PRO A 68 6.87 -36.38 18.04
CA PRO A 68 5.81 -35.35 18.00
C PRO A 68 6.32 -33.97 17.57
N ILE A 69 5.39 -33.14 17.05
CA ILE A 69 5.69 -31.76 16.65
C ILE A 69 6.19 -30.97 17.87
N LYS A 70 7.44 -30.52 17.81
CA LYS A 70 8.02 -29.64 18.82
C LYS A 70 7.62 -28.19 18.51
N TYR A 71 6.86 -27.53 19.36
CA TYR A 71 6.52 -26.12 19.14
C TYR A 71 7.73 -25.20 19.32
N PHE A 72 8.70 -25.58 20.14
CA PHE A 72 9.95 -24.85 20.32
C PHE A 72 11.15 -25.73 19.93
N PRO A 73 12.19 -25.16 19.30
CA PRO A 73 13.40 -25.91 18.97
C PRO A 73 14.11 -26.32 20.26
N ALA A 74 14.45 -27.60 20.39
CA ALA A 74 15.15 -28.12 21.58
C ALA A 74 16.56 -27.54 21.70
N HIS A 75 17.24 -27.35 20.57
CA HIS A 75 18.55 -26.72 20.46
C HIS A 75 18.50 -25.69 19.33
N PRO A 76 18.13 -24.42 19.61
CA PRO A 76 18.15 -23.36 18.61
C PRO A 76 19.57 -23.19 18.04
N THR A 77 19.71 -23.14 16.71
CA THR A 77 21.01 -22.94 16.05
C THR A 77 20.97 -21.76 15.09
N LEU A 78 22.14 -21.18 14.83
CA LEU A 78 22.35 -20.16 13.80
C LEU A 78 22.96 -20.73 12.51
N THR A 79 23.02 -22.06 12.41
CA THR A 79 23.68 -22.77 11.30
C THR A 79 23.02 -22.43 9.97
N ASN A 80 21.68 -22.47 9.89
CA ASN A 80 20.91 -22.10 8.69
C ASN A 80 21.26 -20.69 8.18
N PHE A 81 21.44 -19.73 9.10
CA PHE A 81 21.85 -18.37 8.74
C PHE A 81 23.30 -18.31 8.26
N ARG A 82 24.24 -19.01 8.92
CA ARG A 82 25.64 -19.03 8.48
C ARG A 82 25.78 -19.65 7.10
N GLU A 83 25.08 -20.76 6.85
CA GLU A 83 25.12 -21.47 5.57
C GLU A 83 24.55 -20.62 4.44
N ILE A 84 23.37 -20.01 4.63
CA ILE A 84 22.73 -19.21 3.58
C ILE A 84 23.56 -17.96 3.25
N PHE A 85 24.11 -17.27 4.24
CA PHE A 85 24.94 -16.08 4.02
C PHE A 85 26.37 -16.40 3.57
N SER A 86 26.87 -17.61 3.80
CA SER A 86 28.14 -18.07 3.23
C SER A 86 28.07 -18.31 1.71
N THR A 87 26.86 -18.50 1.18
CA THR A 87 26.64 -18.77 -0.23
C THR A 87 26.58 -17.45 -1.02
N SER A 88 27.55 -17.24 -1.93
CA SER A 88 27.61 -16.06 -2.81
C SER A 88 26.34 -15.86 -3.64
N PHE A 89 25.68 -16.97 -4.03
CA PHE A 89 24.41 -16.95 -4.77
C PHE A 89 23.30 -16.20 -4.00
N PHE A 90 23.07 -16.54 -2.73
CA PHE A 90 22.00 -15.93 -1.95
C PHE A 90 22.23 -14.43 -1.74
N THR A 91 23.45 -14.05 -1.36
CA THR A 91 23.80 -12.64 -1.13
C THR A 91 23.67 -11.82 -2.42
N ARG A 92 24.08 -12.37 -3.56
CA ARG A 92 23.89 -11.72 -4.87
C ARG A 92 22.42 -11.64 -5.25
N ALA A 93 21.64 -12.68 -5.05
CA ALA A 93 20.20 -12.68 -5.31
C ALA A 93 19.50 -11.61 -4.47
N LEU A 94 19.81 -11.52 -3.17
CA LEU A 94 19.26 -10.50 -2.28
C LEU A 94 19.61 -9.07 -2.73
N LEU A 95 20.86 -8.83 -3.12
CA LEU A 95 21.29 -7.54 -3.66
C LEU A 95 20.60 -7.21 -4.98
N ASN A 96 20.49 -8.17 -5.90
CA ASN A 96 19.80 -8.00 -7.17
C ASN A 96 18.32 -7.67 -6.96
N SER A 97 17.61 -8.38 -6.09
CA SER A 97 16.21 -8.10 -5.74
C SER A 97 16.05 -6.71 -5.14
N THR A 98 16.94 -6.32 -4.23
CA THR A 98 16.93 -4.99 -3.61
C THR A 98 17.17 -3.90 -4.63
N LEU A 99 18.14 -4.09 -5.53
CA LEU A 99 18.48 -3.13 -6.57
C LEU A 99 17.32 -2.97 -7.54
N VAL A 100 16.76 -4.08 -8.06
CA VAL A 100 15.64 -4.04 -8.99
C VAL A 100 14.42 -3.39 -8.35
N ALA A 101 13.98 -3.86 -7.18
CA ALA A 101 12.80 -3.31 -6.50
C ALA A 101 12.99 -1.83 -6.12
N GLY A 102 14.18 -1.45 -5.65
CA GLY A 102 14.53 -0.07 -5.34
C GLY A 102 14.53 0.83 -6.58
N SER A 103 15.17 0.39 -7.67
CA SER A 103 15.21 1.13 -8.93
C SER A 103 13.81 1.31 -9.53
N VAL A 104 13.01 0.24 -9.60
CA VAL A 104 11.63 0.29 -10.10
C VAL A 104 10.80 1.25 -9.26
N THR A 105 10.88 1.16 -7.93
CA THR A 105 10.14 2.05 -7.02
C THR A 105 10.52 3.50 -7.24
N LEU A 106 11.82 3.80 -7.29
CA LEU A 106 12.32 5.16 -7.48
C LEU A 106 11.88 5.72 -8.84
N MET A 107 12.08 4.96 -9.92
CA MET A 107 11.69 5.37 -11.27
C MET A 107 10.17 5.55 -11.38
N ALA A 108 9.38 4.64 -10.81
CA ALA A 108 7.93 4.73 -10.80
C ALA A 108 7.45 5.96 -10.01
N LEU A 109 8.06 6.29 -8.87
CA LEU A 109 7.69 7.49 -8.11
C LEU A 109 8.08 8.78 -8.84
N VAL A 110 9.27 8.84 -9.44
CA VAL A 110 9.74 10.03 -10.18
C VAL A 110 8.86 10.28 -11.40
N ILE A 111 8.70 9.28 -12.26
CA ILE A 111 7.88 9.40 -13.47
C ILE A 111 6.40 9.54 -13.10
N GLY A 112 5.96 8.75 -12.11
CA GLY A 112 4.58 8.69 -11.69
C GLY A 112 4.10 9.97 -11.02
N SER A 113 4.93 10.64 -10.22
CA SER A 113 4.60 11.92 -9.59
C SER A 113 4.47 13.06 -10.62
N LEU A 114 5.35 13.10 -11.63
CA LEU A 114 5.26 14.05 -12.74
C LEU A 114 4.00 13.81 -13.58
N ALA A 115 3.73 12.55 -13.93
CA ALA A 115 2.51 12.19 -14.66
C ALA A 115 1.24 12.45 -13.83
N ALA A 116 1.27 12.20 -12.52
CA ALA A 116 0.18 12.49 -11.60
C ALA A 116 -0.06 13.99 -11.42
N TYR A 117 0.98 14.82 -11.44
CA TYR A 117 0.82 16.28 -11.48
C TYR A 117 0.10 16.68 -12.76
N ALA A 118 0.54 16.15 -13.91
CA ALA A 118 -0.10 16.47 -15.19
C ALA A 118 -1.57 16.01 -15.26
N LEU A 119 -1.83 14.78 -14.81
CA LEU A 119 -3.15 14.14 -14.78
C LEU A 119 -4.00 14.57 -13.58
N GLY A 120 -3.45 15.28 -12.60
CA GLY A 120 -4.13 15.73 -11.38
C GLY A 120 -4.56 17.18 -11.48
N CYS A 121 -3.65 18.04 -11.94
CA CYS A 121 -3.80 19.48 -11.89
C CYS A 121 -4.25 20.08 -13.23
N PHE A 122 -3.78 19.57 -14.38
CA PHE A 122 -4.17 20.12 -15.68
C PHE A 122 -5.49 19.57 -16.22
N ARG A 123 -6.22 20.42 -16.94
CA ARG A 123 -7.43 20.07 -17.70
C ARG A 123 -7.07 19.96 -19.18
N PHE A 124 -7.08 18.74 -19.72
CA PHE A 124 -6.85 18.49 -21.14
C PHE A 124 -7.78 17.39 -21.66
N ARG A 125 -8.00 17.37 -22.97
CA ARG A 125 -8.91 16.43 -23.62
C ARG A 125 -8.30 15.03 -23.62
N GLY A 126 -9.04 14.03 -23.15
CA GLY A 126 -8.56 12.63 -23.05
C GLY A 126 -8.00 12.20 -21.69
N ARG A 127 -7.93 13.11 -20.70
CA ARG A 127 -7.46 12.81 -19.33
C ARG A 127 -8.12 11.58 -18.70
N SER A 128 -9.45 11.44 -18.80
CA SER A 128 -10.17 10.29 -18.25
C SER A 128 -9.84 8.99 -18.99
N ALA A 129 -9.67 9.04 -20.31
CA ALA A 129 -9.30 7.86 -21.10
C ALA A 129 -7.90 7.35 -20.72
N VAL A 130 -6.93 8.24 -20.50
CA VAL A 130 -5.59 7.87 -20.01
C VAL A 130 -5.67 7.18 -18.65
N LEU A 131 -6.46 7.71 -17.72
CA LEU A 131 -6.63 7.09 -16.39
C LEU A 131 -7.32 5.72 -16.45
N TYR A 132 -8.34 5.57 -17.30
CA TYR A 132 -8.98 4.27 -17.51
C TYR A 132 -8.04 3.28 -18.19
N LEU A 133 -7.21 3.71 -19.13
CA LEU A 133 -6.20 2.88 -19.77
C LEU A 133 -5.18 2.37 -18.73
N MET A 134 -4.66 3.27 -17.89
CA MET A 134 -3.74 2.89 -16.80
C MET A 134 -4.38 1.89 -15.84
N LEU A 135 -5.64 2.11 -15.46
CA LEU A 135 -6.38 1.18 -14.61
C LEU A 135 -6.56 -0.18 -15.29
N SER A 136 -6.90 -0.21 -16.58
CA SER A 136 -7.08 -1.46 -17.33
C SER A 136 -5.80 -2.30 -17.39
N MET A 137 -4.63 -1.66 -17.49
CA MET A 137 -3.34 -2.35 -17.47
C MET A 137 -3.08 -3.08 -16.14
N THR A 138 -3.57 -2.55 -15.02
CA THR A 138 -3.38 -3.18 -13.69
C THR A 138 -4.20 -4.46 -13.49
N ILE A 139 -5.26 -4.65 -14.29
CA ILE A 139 -6.14 -5.83 -14.23
C ILE A 139 -5.67 -6.92 -15.21
N PHE A 140 -4.79 -6.56 -16.16
CA PHE A 140 -4.35 -7.49 -17.19
C PHE A 140 -3.52 -8.64 -16.58
N PRO A 141 -3.79 -9.91 -16.96
CA PRO A 141 -3.03 -11.03 -16.43
C PRO A 141 -1.58 -10.98 -16.92
N GLN A 142 -0.65 -10.73 -16.00
CA GLN A 142 0.78 -10.56 -16.31
C GLN A 142 1.36 -11.75 -17.10
N ILE A 143 0.96 -12.98 -16.72
CA ILE A 143 1.36 -14.23 -17.39
C ILE A 143 1.09 -14.24 -18.90
N ALA A 144 0.04 -13.56 -19.36
CA ALA A 144 -0.30 -13.54 -20.78
C ALA A 144 0.67 -12.72 -21.63
N ILE A 145 1.41 -11.77 -21.04
CA ILE A 145 2.41 -10.94 -21.75
C ILE A 145 3.82 -11.52 -21.62
N LEU A 146 4.04 -12.50 -20.73
CA LEU A 146 5.38 -13.02 -20.41
C LEU A 146 6.17 -13.43 -21.65
N GLY A 147 5.59 -14.23 -22.55
CA GLY A 147 6.27 -14.69 -23.76
C GLY A 147 6.63 -13.56 -24.75
N ALA A 148 5.78 -12.54 -24.84
CA ALA A 148 6.02 -11.37 -25.68
C ALA A 148 7.16 -10.50 -25.10
N LEU A 149 7.15 -10.27 -23.78
CA LEU A 149 8.20 -9.54 -23.09
C LEU A 149 9.54 -10.27 -23.15
N TYR A 150 9.55 -11.59 -22.96
CA TYR A 150 10.75 -12.41 -23.12
C TYR A 150 11.39 -12.23 -24.50
N THR A 151 10.58 -12.33 -25.57
CA THR A 151 11.06 -12.15 -26.95
C THR A 151 11.61 -10.74 -27.16
N MET A 152 10.90 -9.70 -26.69
CA MET A 152 11.37 -8.31 -26.78
C MET A 152 12.69 -8.08 -26.05
N MET A 153 12.84 -8.60 -24.83
CA MET A 153 14.07 -8.42 -24.05
C MET A 153 15.26 -9.16 -24.67
N ARG A 154 14.99 -10.31 -25.30
CA ARG A 154 15.99 -11.04 -26.10
C ARG A 154 16.41 -10.24 -27.33
N ASP A 155 15.46 -9.69 -28.08
CA ASP A 155 15.74 -8.88 -29.28
C ASP A 155 16.51 -7.60 -28.93
N PHE A 156 16.22 -6.99 -27.77
CA PHE A 156 16.97 -5.86 -27.24
C PHE A 156 18.29 -6.23 -26.56
N HIS A 157 18.69 -7.50 -26.56
CA HIS A 157 19.93 -7.99 -25.94
C HIS A 157 20.03 -7.62 -24.44
N LEU A 158 18.88 -7.50 -23.78
CA LEU A 158 18.72 -7.23 -22.35
C LEU A 158 18.39 -8.49 -21.55
N TYR A 159 18.24 -9.63 -22.22
CA TYR A 159 18.02 -10.92 -21.58
C TYR A 159 19.13 -11.25 -20.56
N ASP A 160 18.76 -11.88 -19.45
CA ASP A 160 19.63 -12.20 -18.31
C ASP A 160 20.38 -10.98 -17.71
N ARG A 161 19.72 -9.82 -17.73
CA ARG A 161 20.22 -8.59 -17.09
C ARG A 161 19.16 -7.97 -16.19
N LEU A 162 19.61 -7.33 -15.11
CA LEU A 162 18.73 -6.59 -14.20
C LEU A 162 17.90 -5.51 -14.92
N GLY A 163 18.41 -4.95 -16.02
CA GLY A 163 17.68 -3.99 -16.85
C GLY A 163 16.40 -4.56 -17.47
N SER A 164 16.38 -5.84 -17.86
CA SER A 164 15.17 -6.50 -18.35
C SER A 164 14.09 -6.57 -17.25
N LEU A 165 14.49 -6.90 -16.03
CA LEU A 165 13.59 -6.93 -14.87
C LEU A 165 13.05 -5.54 -14.54
N ILE A 166 13.93 -4.53 -14.48
CA ILE A 166 13.52 -3.15 -14.20
C ILE A 166 12.49 -2.67 -15.23
N LEU A 167 12.76 -2.87 -16.52
CA LEU A 167 11.83 -2.46 -17.58
C LEU A 167 10.50 -3.23 -17.51
N SER A 168 10.56 -4.54 -17.31
CA SER A 168 9.37 -5.39 -17.24
C SER A 168 8.48 -5.01 -16.05
N TYR A 169 9.09 -4.75 -14.88
CA TYR A 169 8.35 -4.42 -13.66
C TYR A 169 7.76 -3.02 -13.74
N MET A 170 8.42 -2.10 -14.43
CA MET A 170 7.92 -0.75 -14.70
C MET A 170 6.61 -0.76 -15.50
N ILE A 171 6.41 -1.72 -16.42
CA ILE A 171 5.18 -1.82 -17.23
C ILE A 171 3.92 -1.91 -16.36
N PHE A 172 4.01 -2.62 -15.23
CA PHE A 172 2.87 -2.80 -14.32
C PHE A 172 2.89 -1.81 -13.16
N THR A 173 4.08 -1.49 -12.64
CA THR A 173 4.23 -0.63 -11.46
C THR A 173 3.89 0.83 -11.77
N LEU A 174 4.24 1.31 -12.97
CA LEU A 174 4.06 2.70 -13.35
C LEU A 174 2.58 3.11 -13.52
N PRO A 175 1.71 2.36 -14.24
CA PRO A 175 0.28 2.66 -14.30
C PRO A 175 -0.39 2.71 -12.92
N PHE A 176 -0.06 1.75 -12.05
CA PHE A 176 -0.54 1.73 -10.67
C PHE A 176 -0.09 2.99 -9.90
N THR A 177 1.20 3.31 -9.96
CA THR A 177 1.79 4.45 -9.25
C THR A 177 1.18 5.76 -9.72
N ILE A 178 1.02 5.96 -11.03
CA ILE A 178 0.38 7.16 -11.59
C ILE A 178 -1.06 7.27 -11.11
N TRP A 179 -1.82 6.18 -11.16
CA TRP A 179 -3.22 6.18 -10.77
C TRP A 179 -3.40 6.56 -9.30
N VAL A 180 -2.63 5.95 -8.41
CA VAL A 180 -2.66 6.24 -6.97
C VAL A 180 -2.24 7.69 -6.70
N LEU A 181 -1.10 8.14 -7.22
CA LEU A 181 -0.61 9.50 -6.97
C LEU A 181 -1.52 10.57 -7.59
N THR A 182 -2.19 10.27 -8.71
CA THR A 182 -3.20 11.17 -9.28
C THR A 182 -4.38 11.36 -8.33
N SER A 183 -4.79 10.29 -7.63
CA SER A 183 -5.84 10.37 -6.60
C SER A 183 -5.43 11.29 -5.45
N PHE A 184 -4.18 11.17 -4.98
CA PHE A 184 -3.63 12.07 -3.95
C PHE A 184 -3.54 13.52 -4.42
N MET A 185 -3.03 13.78 -5.62
CA MET A 185 -2.95 15.14 -6.18
C MET A 185 -4.33 15.79 -6.29
N ARG A 186 -5.35 15.05 -6.73
CA ARG A 186 -6.73 15.54 -6.85
C ARG A 186 -7.41 15.83 -5.52
N ALA A 187 -6.92 15.26 -4.43
CA ALA A 187 -7.48 15.51 -3.10
C ALA A 187 -7.03 16.86 -2.52
N LEU A 188 -5.98 17.48 -3.09
CA LEU A 188 -5.52 18.78 -2.65
C LEU A 188 -6.46 19.90 -3.12
N PRO A 189 -6.71 20.94 -2.30
CA PRO A 189 -7.46 22.12 -2.72
C PRO A 189 -6.75 22.85 -3.86
N GLY A 190 -7.51 23.23 -4.90
CA GLY A 190 -6.97 23.97 -6.05
C GLY A 190 -6.40 25.35 -5.69
N ASP A 191 -6.93 25.97 -4.64
CA ASP A 191 -6.51 27.29 -4.14
C ASP A 191 -5.02 27.35 -3.79
N LEU A 192 -4.39 26.21 -3.47
CA LEU A 192 -2.95 26.12 -3.20
C LEU A 192 -2.11 26.40 -4.44
N GLU A 193 -2.56 25.92 -5.61
CA GLU A 193 -1.88 26.19 -6.88
C GLU A 193 -2.09 27.65 -7.29
N GLU A 194 -3.31 28.15 -7.14
CA GLU A 194 -3.66 29.54 -7.47
C GLU A 194 -2.86 30.54 -6.62
N ALA A 195 -2.74 30.30 -5.32
CA ALA A 195 -1.91 31.12 -4.43
C ALA A 195 -0.43 31.12 -4.85
N ALA A 196 0.12 29.95 -5.19
CA ALA A 196 1.51 29.86 -5.62
C ALA A 196 1.75 30.57 -6.98
N TYR A 197 0.78 30.55 -7.89
CA TYR A 197 0.85 31.32 -9.13
C TYR A 197 0.77 32.83 -8.89
N VAL A 198 -0.03 33.29 -7.92
CA VAL A 198 -0.08 34.70 -7.50
C VAL A 198 1.28 35.14 -6.93
N ASP A 199 1.99 34.26 -6.23
CA ASP A 199 3.36 34.48 -5.75
C ASP A 199 4.44 34.41 -6.88
N GLY A 200 4.02 34.22 -8.13
CA GLY A 200 4.91 34.18 -9.30
C GLY A 200 5.66 32.86 -9.49
N ALA A 201 5.22 31.78 -8.82
CA ALA A 201 5.85 30.47 -8.98
C ALA A 201 5.56 29.89 -10.38
N THR A 202 6.57 29.29 -11.00
CA THR A 202 6.39 28.53 -12.25
C THR A 202 5.70 27.17 -11.97
N PRO A 203 5.05 26.52 -12.95
CA PRO A 203 4.38 25.24 -12.72
C PRO A 203 5.28 24.16 -12.11
N LEU A 204 6.55 24.11 -12.54
CA LEU A 204 7.53 23.18 -11.99
C LEU A 204 7.89 23.52 -10.53
N GLN A 205 7.93 24.81 -10.17
CA GLN A 205 8.14 25.25 -8.79
C GLN A 205 6.92 24.91 -7.92
N VAL A 206 5.69 25.12 -8.42
CA VAL A 206 4.46 24.71 -7.72
C VAL A 206 4.49 23.20 -7.44
N PHE A 207 4.85 22.40 -8.44
CA PHE A 207 4.99 20.96 -8.28
C PHE A 207 5.99 20.59 -7.19
N TYR A 208 7.27 20.97 -7.31
CA TYR A 208 8.31 20.50 -6.38
C TYR A 208 8.27 21.17 -5.00
N LYS A 209 7.88 22.44 -4.90
CA LYS A 209 7.94 23.21 -3.65
C LYS A 209 6.63 23.17 -2.84
N VAL A 210 5.50 23.00 -3.51
CA VAL A 210 4.17 23.07 -2.85
C VAL A 210 3.51 21.70 -2.86
N LEU A 211 3.26 21.11 -4.02
CA LEU A 211 2.43 19.91 -4.13
C LEU A 211 3.16 18.63 -3.70
N LEU A 212 4.40 18.44 -4.15
CA LEU A 212 5.17 17.22 -3.88
C LEU A 212 5.38 16.96 -2.36
N PRO A 213 5.72 17.97 -1.53
CA PRO A 213 5.78 17.79 -0.07
C PRO A 213 4.42 17.48 0.56
N LEU A 214 3.33 18.07 0.05
CA LEU A 214 1.98 17.82 0.55
C LEU A 214 1.50 16.40 0.27
N ILE A 215 1.88 15.83 -0.88
CA ILE A 215 1.59 14.41 -1.20
C ILE A 215 2.65 13.43 -0.69
N ALA A 216 3.65 13.87 0.11
CA ALA A 216 4.70 13.00 0.62
C ALA A 216 4.18 11.74 1.34
N PRO A 217 3.10 11.78 2.17
CA PRO A 217 2.51 10.57 2.73
C PRO A 217 2.00 9.58 1.65
N GLY A 218 1.46 10.12 0.55
CA GLY A 218 1.04 9.35 -0.61
C GLY A 218 2.22 8.74 -1.38
N LEU A 219 3.32 9.47 -1.53
CA LEU A 219 4.56 8.96 -2.12
C LEU A 219 5.14 7.80 -1.32
N VAL A 220 5.20 7.92 0.01
CA VAL A 220 5.71 6.85 0.89
C VAL A 220 4.83 5.61 0.79
N THR A 221 3.51 5.77 0.86
CA THR A 221 2.57 4.66 0.80
C THR A 221 2.64 3.95 -0.56
N THR A 222 2.60 4.73 -1.65
CA THR A 222 2.66 4.18 -3.01
C THR A 222 4.01 3.54 -3.29
N GLY A 223 5.10 4.18 -2.83
CA GLY A 223 6.46 3.65 -2.94
C GLY A 223 6.63 2.33 -2.20
N LEU A 224 6.10 2.21 -0.98
CA LEU A 224 6.15 0.96 -0.24
C LEU A 224 5.39 -0.16 -0.95
N LEU A 225 4.20 0.13 -1.49
CA LEU A 225 3.43 -0.85 -2.25
C LEU A 225 4.13 -1.25 -3.55
N ALA A 226 4.73 -0.29 -4.27
CA ALA A 226 5.53 -0.55 -5.46
C ALA A 226 6.75 -1.42 -5.14
N PHE A 227 7.45 -1.13 -4.04
CA PHE A 227 8.60 -1.91 -3.60
C PHE A 227 8.21 -3.34 -3.24
N ILE A 228 7.17 -3.53 -2.42
CA ILE A 228 6.66 -4.86 -2.04
C ILE A 228 6.25 -5.65 -3.28
N SER A 229 5.59 -5.00 -4.23
CA SER A 229 5.15 -5.66 -5.48
C SER A 229 6.34 -6.11 -6.32
N ALA A 230 7.31 -5.22 -6.57
CA ALA A 230 8.51 -5.55 -7.33
C ALA A 230 9.41 -6.57 -6.61
N TRP A 231 9.47 -6.53 -5.28
CA TRP A 231 10.26 -7.48 -4.49
C TRP A 231 9.66 -8.90 -4.54
N ASN A 232 8.32 -9.00 -4.51
CA ASN A 232 7.62 -10.28 -4.52
C ASN A 232 7.40 -10.85 -5.92
N GLU A 233 7.82 -10.13 -6.96
CA GLU A 233 7.60 -10.56 -8.34
C GLU A 233 8.51 -11.73 -8.69
N TYR A 234 7.90 -12.91 -8.82
CA TYR A 234 8.57 -14.17 -9.11
C TYR A 234 8.55 -14.51 -10.59
N LEU A 235 7.43 -14.23 -11.28
CA LEU A 235 7.14 -14.80 -12.59
C LEU A 235 8.17 -14.42 -13.65
N TYR A 236 8.54 -13.14 -13.67
CA TYR A 236 9.52 -12.58 -14.59
C TYR A 236 10.96 -12.77 -14.11
N ALA A 237 11.18 -13.00 -12.82
CA ALA A 237 12.51 -13.21 -12.25
C ALA A 237 13.08 -14.60 -12.61
N ILE A 238 12.20 -15.58 -12.86
CA ILE A 238 12.59 -16.97 -13.17
C ILE A 238 12.56 -17.33 -14.66
N SER A 239 12.03 -16.44 -15.50
CA SER A 239 11.81 -16.65 -16.94
C SER A 239 12.98 -16.14 -17.78
#